data_AF-A0A7X8YRE6-F1
#
_entry.id   AF-A0A7X8YRE6-F1
#
_cell.length_a   1.000
_cell.length_b   1.000
_cell.length_c   1.000
_cell.angle_alpha   90.00
_cell.angle_beta   90.00
_cell.angle_gamma   90.00
#
_symmetry.space_group_name_H-M   'P 1'
#
loop_
_entity.id
_entity.type
_entity.pdbx_description
1 polymer ?
#
loop_
_entity_poly.entity_id
_entity_poly.type
_entity_poly.pdbx_seq_one_letter_code
_entity_poly.pdbx_strand_id
1 'polypeptide(L)'
;IYELTEQHFDQITRASLKRVEQMKSASLEEILQESLLSILRAEDRGKLNLYLLQEAVIENPTLRKRFASKYRDFESLMGQYLDMVAPDLNADKARILARVYVAILDGLIIQWLLEPEAIQVQEIANLLASVLKQG
;
A
#
# COMPACT_ATOMS: atom_id res chain seq x y z
N ILE A 1 -14.25 -17.49 4.00
CA ILE A 1 -14.18 -16.01 4.12
C ILE A 1 -12.73 -15.55 4.03
N TYR A 2 -11.85 -16.00 4.91
CA TYR A 2 -10.42 -15.64 4.91
C TYR A 2 -9.65 -15.87 3.60
N GLU A 3 -9.73 -17.05 2.99
CA GLU A 3 -9.05 -17.34 1.70
C GLU A 3 -9.59 -16.48 0.54
N LEU A 4 -10.90 -16.17 0.55
CA LEU A 4 -11.53 -15.25 -0.41
C LEU A 4 -11.01 -13.83 -0.23
N THR A 5 -10.80 -13.37 1.01
CA THR A 5 -10.20 -12.07 1.30
C THR A 5 -8.72 -12.02 0.87
N GLU A 6 -7.96 -13.10 1.09
CA GLU A 6 -6.54 -13.19 0.70
C GLU A 6 -6.33 -13.14 -0.82
N GLN A 7 -7.08 -13.94 -1.59
CA GLN A 7 -6.99 -13.97 -3.07
C GLN A 7 -7.39 -12.63 -3.69
N HIS A 8 -8.34 -11.93 -3.08
CA HIS A 8 -8.83 -10.65 -3.57
C HIS A 8 -7.92 -9.46 -3.21
N PHE A 9 -7.14 -9.54 -2.13
CA PHE A 9 -6.11 -8.54 -1.80
C PHE A 9 -4.96 -8.60 -2.82
N ASP A 10 -4.51 -9.81 -3.16
CA ASP A 10 -3.46 -10.00 -4.17
C ASP A 10 -3.94 -9.54 -5.55
N GLN A 11 -5.22 -9.72 -5.88
CA GLN A 11 -5.81 -9.18 -7.11
C GLN A 11 -5.80 -7.65 -7.14
N ILE A 12 -6.07 -6.94 -6.04
CA ILE A 12 -6.02 -5.47 -6.03
C ILE A 12 -4.59 -4.99 -6.14
N THR A 13 -3.65 -5.55 -5.39
CA THR A 13 -2.24 -5.14 -5.46
C THR A 13 -1.71 -5.35 -6.88
N ARG A 14 -2.01 -6.49 -7.50
CA ARG A 14 -1.66 -6.77 -8.90
C ARG A 14 -2.39 -5.86 -9.89
N ALA A 15 -3.68 -5.58 -9.68
CA ALA A 15 -4.43 -4.66 -10.55
C ALA A 15 -3.91 -3.22 -10.45
N SER A 16 -3.45 -2.81 -9.27
CA SER A 16 -2.87 -1.49 -9.02
C SER A 16 -1.48 -1.39 -9.63
N LEU A 17 -0.64 -2.41 -9.46
CA LEU A 17 0.64 -2.55 -10.17
C LEU A 17 0.45 -2.46 -11.68
N LYS A 18 -0.50 -3.24 -12.23
CA LYS A 18 -0.79 -3.24 -13.67
C LYS A 18 -1.29 -1.88 -14.17
N ARG A 19 -2.06 -1.13 -13.36
CA ARG A 19 -2.47 0.24 -13.71
C ARG A 19 -1.27 1.17 -13.77
N VAL A 20 -0.38 1.10 -12.78
CA VAL A 20 0.84 1.93 -12.76
C VAL A 20 1.77 1.59 -13.95
N GLU A 21 1.94 0.31 -14.29
CA GLU A 21 2.71 -0.13 -15.47
C GLU A 21 2.18 0.47 -16.80
N GLN A 22 0.91 0.84 -16.85
CA GLN A 22 0.28 1.45 -18.02
C GLN A 22 0.45 2.97 -18.09
N MET A 23 0.92 3.61 -17.01
CA MET A 23 1.08 5.07 -16.89
C MET A 23 2.44 5.56 -17.42
N LYS A 24 2.78 5.20 -18.67
CA LYS A 24 4.13 5.41 -19.26
C LYS A 24 4.61 6.86 -19.36
N SER A 25 3.72 7.85 -19.25
CA SER A 25 4.04 9.28 -19.33
C SER A 25 3.64 10.06 -18.08
N ALA A 26 3.22 9.38 -17.02
CA ALA A 26 2.83 10.02 -15.78
C ALA A 26 4.08 10.39 -14.95
N SER A 27 3.96 11.49 -14.21
CA SER A 27 4.91 11.87 -13.17
C SER A 27 4.88 10.86 -12.01
N LEU A 28 5.96 10.84 -11.23
CA LEU A 28 6.05 10.02 -10.01
C LEU A 28 4.91 10.36 -9.03
N GLU A 29 4.57 11.64 -8.93
CA GLU A 29 3.45 12.16 -8.15
C GLU A 29 2.11 11.53 -8.56
N GLU A 30 1.79 11.54 -9.85
CA GLU A 30 0.56 10.94 -10.39
C GLU A 30 0.53 9.43 -10.18
N ILE A 31 1.66 8.75 -10.37
CA ILE A 31 1.81 7.31 -10.13
C ILE A 31 1.53 6.96 -8.66
N LEU A 32 2.12 7.70 -7.72
CA LEU A 32 1.93 7.50 -6.29
C LEU A 32 0.49 7.82 -5.84
N GLN A 33 -0.09 8.89 -6.38
CA GLN A 33 -1.47 9.25 -6.09
C GLN A 33 -2.45 8.15 -6.51
N GLU A 34 -2.32 7.66 -7.75
CA GLU A 34 -3.18 6.57 -8.25
C GLU A 34 -2.97 5.28 -7.46
N SER A 35 -1.73 4.97 -7.07
CA SER A 35 -1.42 3.84 -6.19
C SER A 35 -2.16 3.95 -4.85
N LEU A 36 -2.07 5.09 -4.16
CA LEU A 36 -2.77 5.34 -2.90
C LEU A 36 -4.30 5.24 -3.09
N LEU A 37 -4.87 5.94 -4.06
CA LEU A 37 -6.31 5.95 -4.32
C LEU A 37 -6.86 4.56 -4.65
N SER A 38 -6.11 3.75 -5.40
CA SER A 38 -6.54 2.41 -5.78
C SER A 38 -6.71 1.48 -4.59
N ILE A 39 -5.94 1.70 -3.52
CA ILE A 39 -6.02 0.95 -2.26
C ILE A 39 -7.14 1.53 -1.39
N LEU A 40 -7.19 2.86 -1.23
CA LEU A 40 -8.15 3.53 -0.35
C LEU A 40 -9.61 3.39 -0.82
N ARG A 41 -9.86 3.44 -2.14
CA ARG A 41 -11.20 3.31 -2.72
C ARG A 41 -11.76 1.87 -2.66
N ALA A 42 -10.99 0.89 -2.19
CA ALA A 42 -11.48 -0.47 -1.96
C ALA A 42 -12.30 -0.58 -0.65
N GLU A 43 -13.30 0.29 -0.49
CA GLU A 43 -13.91 0.69 0.79
C GLU A 43 -14.58 -0.45 1.58
N ASP A 44 -15.38 -1.31 0.94
CA ASP A 44 -16.01 -2.48 1.59
C ASP A 44 -14.97 -3.46 2.18
N ARG A 45 -13.75 -3.42 1.66
CA ARG A 45 -12.64 -4.29 2.08
C ARG A 45 -11.82 -3.68 3.20
N GLY A 46 -11.74 -2.36 3.28
CA GLY A 46 -11.04 -1.65 4.36
C GLY A 46 -11.61 -2.03 5.73
N LYS A 47 -12.94 -2.03 5.86
CA LYS A 47 -13.64 -2.39 7.12
C LYS A 47 -13.38 -3.84 7.51
N LEU A 48 -13.50 -4.77 6.57
CA LEU A 48 -13.21 -6.19 6.82
C LEU A 48 -11.73 -6.41 7.18
N ASN A 49 -10.81 -5.79 6.45
CA ASN A 49 -9.38 -5.91 6.71
C ASN A 49 -9.02 -5.38 8.11
N LEU A 50 -9.60 -4.24 8.50
CA LEU A 50 -9.41 -3.66 9.84
C LEU A 50 -9.92 -4.60 10.94
N TYR A 51 -11.13 -5.16 10.77
CA TYR A 51 -11.69 -6.13 11.71
C TYR A 51 -10.78 -7.36 11.86
N LEU A 52 -10.34 -7.94 10.74
CA LEU A 52 -9.46 -9.13 10.75
C LEU A 52 -8.08 -8.84 11.35
N LEU A 53 -7.54 -7.64 11.11
CA LEU A 53 -6.28 -7.21 11.70
C LEU A 53 -6.39 -7.07 13.22
N GLN A 54 -7.49 -6.48 13.72
CA GLN A 54 -7.76 -6.39 15.16
C GLN A 54 -7.85 -7.79 15.79
N GLU A 55 -8.60 -8.71 15.18
CA GLU A 55 -8.71 -10.11 15.63
C GLU A 55 -7.34 -10.81 15.68
N ALA A 56 -6.51 -10.61 14.65
CA ALA A 56 -5.16 -11.15 14.56
C ALA A 56 -4.23 -10.64 15.69
N VAL A 57 -4.36 -9.36 16.06
CA VAL A 57 -3.57 -8.74 17.13
C VAL A 57 -4.02 -9.27 18.48
N ILE A 58 -5.33 -9.28 18.75
CA ILE A 58 -5.89 -9.53 20.08
C ILE A 58 -5.85 -11.03 20.43
N GLU A 59 -6.42 -11.89 19.60
CA GLU A 59 -6.80 -13.24 20.04
C GLU A 59 -6.60 -14.37 19.03
N ASN A 60 -6.21 -14.08 17.80
CA ASN A 60 -6.10 -15.09 16.75
C ASN A 60 -4.65 -15.28 16.22
N PRO A 61 -3.84 -16.17 16.83
CA PRO A 61 -2.45 -16.45 16.41
C PRO A 61 -2.33 -16.95 14.97
N THR A 62 -3.35 -17.64 14.46
CA THR A 62 -3.39 -18.13 13.07
C THR A 62 -3.48 -16.95 12.10
N LEU A 63 -4.40 -16.01 12.35
CA LEU A 63 -4.48 -14.77 11.58
C LEU A 63 -3.22 -13.92 11.73
N ARG A 64 -2.65 -13.86 12.94
CA ARG A 64 -1.39 -13.14 13.18
C ARG A 64 -0.27 -13.63 12.27
N LYS A 65 -0.08 -14.95 12.16
CA LYS A 65 0.93 -15.55 11.27
C LYS A 65 0.68 -15.22 9.81
N ARG A 66 -0.59 -15.21 9.38
CA ARG A 66 -1.01 -14.87 8.02
C ARG A 66 -0.74 -13.40 7.68
N PHE A 67 -1.19 -12.46 8.52
CA PHE A 67 -0.88 -11.03 8.37
C PHE A 67 0.63 -10.77 8.36
N ALA A 68 1.38 -11.40 9.26
CA ALA A 68 2.84 -11.26 9.28
C ALA A 68 3.50 -11.76 7.98
N SER A 69 2.95 -12.80 7.34
CA SER A 69 3.42 -13.24 6.02
C SER A 69 3.06 -12.24 4.92
N LYS A 70 1.82 -11.79 4.89
CA LYS A 70 1.34 -10.78 3.94
C LYS A 70 2.16 -9.49 3.99
N TYR A 71 2.50 -9.00 5.17
CA TYR A 71 3.36 -7.81 5.31
C TYR A 71 4.75 -8.02 4.69
N ARG A 72 5.34 -9.22 4.80
CA ARG A 72 6.62 -9.54 4.14
C ARG A 72 6.47 -9.60 2.62
N ASP A 73 5.38 -10.19 2.12
CA ASP A 73 5.10 -10.25 0.69
C ASP A 73 4.89 -8.85 0.11
N PHE A 74 4.19 -7.98 0.86
CA PHE A 74 4.01 -6.57 0.52
C PHE A 74 5.32 -5.80 0.49
N GLU A 75 6.23 -6.03 1.44
CA GLU A 75 7.55 -5.42 1.41
C GLU A 75 8.31 -5.78 0.13
N SER A 76 8.23 -7.05 -0.32
CA SER A 76 8.84 -7.48 -1.58
C SER A 76 8.18 -6.87 -2.82
N LEU A 77 6.84 -6.83 -2.86
CA LEU A 77 6.09 -6.18 -3.94
C LEU A 77 6.39 -4.68 -4.02
N MET A 78 6.50 -4.02 -2.87
CA MET A 78 6.84 -2.61 -2.81
C MET A 78 8.28 -2.33 -3.23
N GLY A 79 9.22 -3.24 -2.97
CA GLY A 79 10.56 -3.18 -3.53
C GLY A 79 10.53 -3.14 -5.06
N GLN A 80 9.81 -4.08 -5.69
CA GLN A 80 9.66 -4.13 -7.15
C GLN A 80 9.01 -2.85 -7.71
N TYR A 81 8.02 -2.31 -6.99
CA TYR A 81 7.39 -1.04 -7.35
C TYR A 81 8.39 0.12 -7.31
N LEU A 82 9.20 0.21 -6.25
CA LEU A 82 10.22 1.26 -6.11
C LEU A 82 11.31 1.14 -7.17
N ASP A 83 11.76 -0.07 -7.51
CA ASP A 83 12.71 -0.30 -8.60
C ASP A 83 12.16 0.21 -9.95
N MET A 84 10.84 0.12 -10.16
CA MET A 84 10.19 0.61 -11.38
C MET A 84 10.05 2.14 -11.41
N VAL A 85 9.67 2.76 -10.30
CA VAL A 85 9.32 4.20 -10.27
C VAL A 85 10.47 5.11 -9.84
N ALA A 86 11.50 4.54 -9.21
CA ALA A 86 12.69 5.22 -8.73
C ALA A 86 13.93 4.32 -8.87
N PRO A 87 14.34 3.96 -10.11
CA PRO A 87 15.39 2.96 -10.37
C PRO A 87 16.78 3.36 -9.84
N ASP A 88 17.03 4.65 -9.67
CA ASP A 88 18.31 5.18 -9.16
C ASP A 88 18.38 5.22 -7.63
N LEU A 89 17.29 4.85 -6.93
CA LEU A 89 17.22 4.88 -5.48
C LEU A 89 18.14 3.81 -4.87
N ASN A 90 18.93 4.21 -3.88
CA ASN A 90 19.76 3.28 -3.12
C ASN A 90 18.91 2.13 -2.51
N ALA A 91 19.36 0.88 -2.67
CA ALA A 91 18.61 -0.32 -2.25
C ALA A 91 18.24 -0.36 -0.76
N ASP A 92 19.12 0.12 0.15
CA ASP A 92 18.79 0.19 1.57
C ASP A 92 17.73 1.26 1.85
N LYS A 93 17.79 2.41 1.17
CA LYS A 93 16.74 3.43 1.23
C LYS A 93 15.42 2.90 0.68
N ALA A 94 15.45 2.23 -0.48
CA ALA A 94 14.27 1.63 -1.11
C ALA A 94 13.56 0.65 -0.16
N ARG A 95 14.32 -0.25 0.48
CA ARG A 95 13.78 -1.18 1.48
C ARG A 95 13.12 -0.46 2.66
N ILE A 96 13.76 0.58 3.21
CA ILE A 96 13.18 1.34 4.33
C ILE A 96 11.92 2.08 3.89
N LEU A 97 11.93 2.69 2.71
CA LEU A 97 10.79 3.41 2.15
C LEU A 97 9.61 2.48 1.86
N ALA A 98 9.85 1.26 1.39
CA ALA A 98 8.81 0.24 1.23
C ALA A 98 8.08 -0.03 2.55
N ARG A 99 8.80 -0.15 3.67
CA ARG A 99 8.21 -0.32 5.01
C ARG A 99 7.41 0.89 5.45
N VAL A 100 7.95 2.09 5.26
CA VAL A 100 7.26 3.35 5.58
C VAL A 100 5.98 3.47 4.78
N TYR A 101 6.01 3.14 3.48
CA TYR A 101 4.85 3.19 2.60
C TYR A 101 3.73 2.25 3.09
N VAL A 102 4.07 1.01 3.47
CA VAL A 102 3.09 0.06 4.03
C VAL A 102 2.49 0.58 5.33
N ALA A 103 3.29 1.14 6.23
CA ALA A 103 2.78 1.72 7.49
C ALA A 103 1.86 2.93 7.25
N ILE A 104 2.19 3.77 6.26
CA ILE A 104 1.34 4.88 5.83
C ILE A 104 0.01 4.34 5.29
N LEU A 105 0.03 3.31 4.42
CA LEU A 105 -1.18 2.70 3.89
C LEU A 105 -2.10 2.19 5.01
N ASP A 106 -1.56 1.48 6.00
CA ASP A 106 -2.36 1.00 7.15
C ASP A 106 -3.05 2.16 7.88
N GLY A 107 -2.30 3.23 8.16
CA GLY A 107 -2.83 4.42 8.81
C GLY A 107 -3.87 5.15 7.96
N LEU A 108 -3.62 5.29 6.66
CA LEU A 108 -4.53 5.96 5.73
C LEU A 108 -5.81 5.16 5.50
N ILE A 109 -5.75 3.82 5.48
CA ILE A 109 -6.96 2.99 5.40
C ILE A 109 -7.86 3.28 6.60
N ILE A 110 -7.31 3.33 7.82
CA ILE A 110 -8.10 3.63 9.02
C ILE A 110 -8.72 5.04 8.94
N GLN A 111 -7.92 6.04 8.58
CA GLN A 111 -8.40 7.43 8.46
C GLN A 111 -9.45 7.56 7.35
N TRP A 112 -9.27 6.86 6.21
CA TRP A 112 -10.18 6.89 5.06
C TRP A 112 -11.53 6.27 5.39
N LEU A 113 -11.55 5.24 6.23
CA LEU A 113 -12.79 4.63 6.71
C LEU A 113 -13.57 5.53 7.68
N LEU A 114 -12.94 6.54 8.26
CA LEU A 114 -13.56 7.48 9.21
C LEU A 114 -14.02 8.76 8.51
N GLU A 115 -13.15 9.38 7.72
CA GLU A 115 -13.42 10.66 7.04
C GLU A 115 -12.57 10.76 5.76
N PRO A 116 -13.00 10.15 4.65
CA PRO A 116 -12.18 10.08 3.43
C PRO A 116 -11.87 11.47 2.84
N GLU A 117 -12.77 12.44 3.03
CA GLU A 117 -12.65 13.82 2.56
C GLU A 117 -11.57 14.62 3.31
N ALA A 118 -11.17 14.18 4.51
CA ALA A 118 -10.07 14.80 5.26
C ALA A 118 -8.69 14.40 4.74
N ILE A 119 -8.60 13.36 3.90
CA ILE A 119 -7.33 12.84 3.40
C ILE A 119 -6.93 13.53 2.10
N GLN A 120 -5.88 14.35 2.19
CA GLN A 120 -5.29 15.04 1.05
C GLN A 120 -4.31 14.13 0.29
N VAL A 121 -4.84 13.12 -0.42
CA VAL A 121 -4.04 12.07 -1.08
C VAL A 121 -2.98 12.64 -2.05
N GLN A 122 -3.30 13.72 -2.77
CA GLN A 122 -2.35 14.41 -3.64
C GLN A 122 -1.15 14.96 -2.88
N GLU A 123 -1.36 15.59 -1.72
CA GLU A 123 -0.27 16.18 -0.93
C GLU A 123 0.65 15.10 -0.38
N ILE A 124 0.06 13.97 0.06
CA ILE A 124 0.82 12.80 0.51
C ILE A 124 1.66 12.23 -0.64
N ALA A 125 1.07 12.08 -1.83
CA ALA A 125 1.79 11.61 -3.02
C ALA A 125 2.95 12.54 -3.40
N ASN A 126 2.74 13.86 -3.35
CA ASN A 126 3.77 14.86 -3.60
C ASN A 126 4.92 14.77 -2.59
N LEU A 127 4.59 14.63 -1.30
CA LEU A 127 5.59 14.45 -0.25
C LEU A 127 6.42 13.18 -0.51
N LEU A 128 5.76 12.05 -0.77
CA LEU A 128 6.45 10.79 -1.07
C LEU A 128 7.35 10.88 -2.30
N ALA A 129 6.87 11.52 -3.37
CA ALA A 129 7.67 11.77 -4.58
C ALA A 129 8.90 12.62 -4.27
N SER A 130 8.77 13.65 -3.42
CA SER A 130 9.90 14.50 -3.03
C SER A 130 10.97 13.72 -2.27
N VAL A 131 10.57 12.80 -1.39
CA VAL A 131 11.49 11.93 -0.64
C VAL A 131 12.23 10.97 -1.58
N LEU A 132 11.53 10.42 -2.58
CA LEU A 132 12.12 9.54 -3.58
C LEU A 132 13.11 10.26 -4.50
N LYS A 133 12.83 11.52 -4.88
CA LYS A 133 13.70 12.33 -5.76
C LYS A 133 14.98 12.85 -5.09
N GLN A 134 15.01 12.93 -3.76
CA GLN A 134 16.20 13.31 -2.98
C GLN A 134 17.11 12.11 -2.65
N GLY A 135 16.70 10.91 -3.07
CA GLY A 135 17.31 9.62 -2.76
C GLY A 135 18.51 9.29 -3.61
#